data_AF-A0A1D6P4D3-F1
#
_entry.id   AF-A0A1D6P4D3-F1
#
_cell.length_a   1.000
_cell.length_b   1.000
_cell.length_c   1.000
_cell.angle_alpha   90.00
_cell.angle_beta   90.00
_cell.angle_gamma   90.00
#
_symmetry.space_group_name_H-M   'P 1'
#
loop_
_entity.id
_entity.type
_entity.pdbx_description
1 polymer ?
#
loop_
_entity_poly.entity_id
_entity_poly.type
_entity_poly.pdbx_seq_one_letter_code
_entity_poly.pdbx_strand_id
1 'polypeptide(L)'
;MENVLKLILVLDTLIGDVLSGTTSGDVHHRGILEGWFGAHLWNSRAIVLLATALLVFAPLVSFKRLDSLRYTSALSVALAVVFVVITAGIAIIKLFNGTVAMPKLFPELDGLNSIWNLFTAVPVLVTAYICHYNVHSIDNELEDRTQIKPIVRTSLFLCSSVYIATSFFAYLLFGEGTLDDVLANFDANLGIPFSSVFDDIVRVSYAAHVMLVFPIVFFALRLNLDGLLFPTSRHISRDNKRFAIITVSLLAVIYLAAILIPSIWDAFQFTGATAAVLIGFIFPAMVILRDSYGIASKRDKILAVTMIVLAVLSNSVALYSDAMNIFRKKEVA
;
A
#
# COMPACT_ATOMS: atom_id res chain seq x y z
N MET A 1 10.29 -0.41 11.41
CA MET A 1 9.77 -1.77 11.60
C MET A 1 8.24 -1.78 11.58
N GLU A 2 7.59 -1.06 12.49
CA GLU A 2 6.12 -0.99 12.58
C GLU A 2 5.42 -0.64 11.25
N ASN A 3 5.84 0.41 10.54
CA ASN A 3 5.29 0.74 9.21
C ASN A 3 5.35 -0.41 8.21
N VAL A 4 6.52 -1.06 8.14
CA VAL A 4 6.79 -2.08 7.14
C VAL A 4 5.93 -3.31 7.45
N LEU A 5 5.75 -3.63 8.73
CA LEU A 5 4.83 -4.67 9.17
C LEU A 5 3.38 -4.33 8.77
N LYS A 6 2.90 -3.14 9.08
CA LYS A 6 1.53 -2.74 8.73
C LYS A 6 1.28 -2.69 7.22
N LEU A 7 2.25 -2.21 6.43
CA LEU A 7 2.14 -2.24 4.97
C LEU A 7 2.02 -3.67 4.46
N ILE A 8 2.79 -4.61 5.00
CA ILE A 8 2.69 -6.02 4.62
C ILE A 8 1.31 -6.60 4.99
N LEU A 9 0.77 -6.24 6.17
CA LEU A 9 -0.58 -6.67 6.57
C LEU A 9 -1.65 -6.17 5.60
N VAL A 10 -1.51 -4.94 5.10
CA VAL A 10 -2.38 -4.38 4.07
C VAL A 10 -2.29 -5.18 2.77
N LEU A 11 -1.07 -5.47 2.29
CA LEU A 11 -0.87 -6.24 1.06
C LEU A 11 -1.51 -7.63 1.17
N ASP A 12 -1.33 -8.31 2.31
CA ASP A 12 -1.89 -9.64 2.55
C ASP A 12 -3.42 -9.59 2.64
N THR A 13 -3.96 -8.60 3.37
CA THR A 13 -5.42 -8.38 3.47
C THR A 13 -6.05 -8.14 2.10
N LEU A 14 -5.44 -7.31 1.27
CA LEU A 14 -5.95 -7.00 -0.06
C LEU A 14 -5.94 -8.22 -0.99
N ILE A 15 -4.93 -9.08 -0.90
CA ILE A 15 -4.94 -10.36 -1.62
C ILE A 15 -6.12 -11.23 -1.15
N GLY A 16 -6.37 -11.26 0.17
CA GLY A 16 -7.50 -11.94 0.76
C GLY A 16 -8.84 -11.46 0.20
N ASP A 17 -9.04 -10.14 0.18
CA ASP A 17 -10.27 -9.50 -0.29
C ASP A 17 -10.49 -9.72 -1.78
N VAL A 18 -9.44 -9.59 -2.59
CA VAL A 18 -9.52 -9.81 -4.04
C VAL A 18 -9.84 -11.27 -4.37
N LEU A 19 -9.18 -12.23 -3.73
CA LEU A 19 -9.34 -13.65 -4.06
C LEU A 19 -10.56 -14.30 -3.40
N SER A 20 -10.83 -13.97 -2.15
CA SER A 20 -11.83 -14.64 -1.30
C SER A 20 -13.11 -13.82 -1.10
N GLY A 21 -13.09 -12.54 -1.48
CA GLY A 21 -14.18 -11.61 -1.28
C GLY A 21 -14.08 -10.84 0.04
N THR A 22 -14.80 -9.74 0.11
CA THR A 22 -14.87 -8.88 1.29
C THR A 22 -16.31 -8.52 1.59
N THR A 23 -16.61 -8.19 2.84
CA THR A 23 -17.94 -7.77 3.26
C THR A 23 -17.83 -6.37 3.86
N SER A 24 -18.48 -5.41 3.23
CA SER A 24 -18.52 -4.02 3.67
C SER A 24 -19.97 -3.63 3.97
N GLY A 25 -20.29 -3.47 5.26
CA GLY A 25 -21.67 -3.25 5.70
C GLY A 25 -22.55 -4.48 5.40
N ASP A 26 -23.69 -4.25 4.73
CA ASP A 26 -24.67 -5.28 4.38
C ASP A 26 -24.41 -5.94 3.00
N VAL A 27 -23.39 -5.49 2.27
CA VAL A 27 -23.10 -5.97 0.91
C VAL A 27 -21.87 -6.87 0.92
N HIS A 28 -22.03 -8.06 0.33
CA HIS A 28 -20.94 -9.00 0.13
C HIS A 28 -20.39 -8.87 -1.29
N HIS A 29 -19.13 -8.45 -1.39
CA HIS A 29 -18.40 -8.32 -2.64
C HIS A 29 -17.64 -9.62 -2.91
N ARG A 30 -18.03 -10.34 -3.97
CA ARG A 30 -17.51 -11.68 -4.25
C ARG A 30 -16.05 -11.66 -4.67
N GLY A 31 -15.28 -12.60 -4.13
CA GLY A 31 -13.90 -12.87 -4.54
C GLY A 31 -13.78 -13.44 -5.95
N ILE A 32 -12.59 -13.42 -6.55
CA ILE A 32 -12.34 -14.09 -7.84
C ILE A 32 -12.62 -15.59 -7.73
N LEU A 33 -12.12 -16.24 -6.67
CA LEU A 33 -12.28 -17.69 -6.50
C LEU A 33 -13.74 -18.06 -6.23
N GLU A 34 -14.46 -17.23 -5.47
CA GLU A 34 -15.89 -17.39 -5.26
C GLU A 34 -16.70 -17.16 -6.55
N GLY A 35 -16.31 -16.17 -7.36
CA GLY A 35 -16.94 -15.90 -8.66
C GLY A 35 -16.78 -17.06 -9.66
N TRP A 36 -15.60 -17.68 -9.70
CA TRP A 36 -15.30 -18.76 -10.65
C TRP A 36 -15.81 -20.12 -10.20
N PHE A 37 -15.73 -20.43 -8.91
CA PHE A 37 -15.99 -21.78 -8.39
C PHE A 37 -17.18 -21.84 -7.42
N GLY A 38 -17.74 -20.70 -7.02
CA GLY A 38 -18.75 -20.63 -5.96
C GLY A 38 -18.15 -20.59 -4.55
N ALA A 39 -19.05 -20.41 -3.57
CA ALA A 39 -18.68 -20.36 -2.16
C ALA A 39 -18.30 -21.76 -1.64
N HIS A 40 -17.03 -21.93 -1.32
CA HIS A 40 -16.47 -23.16 -0.76
C HIS A 40 -15.55 -22.86 0.42
N LEU A 41 -15.37 -23.83 1.31
CA LEU A 41 -14.45 -23.70 2.45
C LEU A 41 -13.01 -23.39 2.01
N TRP A 42 -12.55 -24.00 0.91
CA TRP A 42 -11.19 -23.78 0.39
C TRP A 42 -10.97 -22.38 -0.19
N ASN A 43 -12.07 -21.67 -0.53
CA ASN A 43 -12.07 -20.27 -0.94
C ASN A 43 -12.18 -19.30 0.24
N SER A 44 -12.17 -19.80 1.49
CA SER A 44 -12.17 -18.92 2.66
C SER A 44 -10.87 -18.14 2.75
N ARG A 45 -10.97 -16.89 3.20
CA ARG A 45 -9.84 -15.97 3.37
C ARG A 45 -8.66 -16.61 4.12
N ALA A 46 -8.92 -17.33 5.21
CA ALA A 46 -7.85 -17.98 5.98
C ALA A 46 -7.08 -19.06 5.19
N ILE A 47 -7.76 -19.84 4.35
CA ILE A 47 -7.12 -20.90 3.55
C ILE A 47 -6.39 -20.30 2.35
N VAL A 48 -7.00 -19.32 1.68
CA VAL A 48 -6.38 -18.64 0.53
C VAL A 48 -5.12 -17.90 0.94
N LEU A 49 -5.15 -17.12 2.04
CA LEU A 49 -3.96 -16.45 2.56
C LEU A 49 -2.87 -17.44 2.97
N LEU A 50 -3.24 -18.59 3.56
CA LEU A 50 -2.28 -19.63 3.90
C LEU A 50 -1.65 -20.24 2.64
N ALA A 51 -2.46 -20.52 1.63
CA ALA A 51 -1.99 -21.05 0.36
C ALA A 51 -1.05 -20.05 -0.34
N THR A 52 -1.42 -18.77 -0.39
CA THR A 52 -0.54 -17.70 -0.91
C THR A 52 0.76 -17.60 -0.11
N ALA A 53 0.69 -17.63 1.22
CA ALA A 53 1.87 -17.55 2.07
C ALA A 53 2.83 -18.72 1.83
N LEU A 54 2.33 -19.93 1.64
CA LEU A 54 3.16 -21.13 1.43
C LEU A 54 3.65 -21.29 -0.02
N LEU A 55 2.78 -21.02 -1.00
CA LEU A 55 3.07 -21.31 -2.41
C LEU A 55 3.71 -20.13 -3.15
N VAL A 56 3.45 -18.90 -2.70
CA VAL A 56 3.94 -17.68 -3.35
C VAL A 56 4.95 -16.97 -2.45
N PHE A 57 4.58 -16.62 -1.21
CA PHE A 57 5.47 -15.81 -0.39
C PHE A 57 6.70 -16.57 0.07
N ALA A 58 6.54 -17.76 0.67
CA ALA A 58 7.66 -18.55 1.18
C ALA A 58 8.80 -18.74 0.16
N PRO A 59 8.57 -19.13 -1.11
CA PRO A 59 9.65 -19.22 -2.09
C PRO A 59 10.24 -17.84 -2.43
N LEU A 60 9.42 -16.80 -2.60
CA LEU A 60 9.93 -15.48 -2.99
C LEU A 60 10.68 -14.78 -1.85
N VAL A 61 10.25 -14.90 -0.59
CA VAL A 61 10.96 -14.31 0.56
C VAL A 61 12.22 -15.07 0.95
N SER A 62 12.40 -16.29 0.44
CA SER A 62 13.60 -17.09 0.68
C SER A 62 14.84 -16.54 -0.05
N PHE A 63 14.67 -15.61 -0.99
CA PHE A 63 15.79 -14.90 -1.59
C PHE A 63 16.54 -14.04 -0.55
N LYS A 64 17.87 -14.13 -0.61
CA LYS A 64 18.80 -13.50 0.34
C LYS A 64 19.38 -12.18 -0.12
N ARG A 65 19.18 -11.84 -1.40
CA ARG A 65 19.66 -10.61 -2.04
C ARG A 65 18.48 -9.90 -2.67
N LEU A 66 18.49 -8.57 -2.61
CA LEU A 66 17.41 -7.74 -3.16
C LEU A 66 17.46 -7.74 -4.70
N ASP A 67 18.67 -7.80 -5.30
CA ASP A 67 18.84 -7.87 -6.76
C ASP A 67 18.14 -9.08 -7.39
N SER A 68 18.02 -10.21 -6.68
CA SER A 68 17.29 -11.39 -7.18
C SER A 68 15.79 -11.13 -7.39
N LEU A 69 15.23 -10.11 -6.73
CA LEU A 69 13.83 -9.69 -6.84
C LEU A 69 13.62 -8.61 -7.92
N ARG A 70 14.65 -8.22 -8.69
CA ARG A 70 14.53 -7.17 -9.71
C ARG A 70 13.52 -7.51 -10.80
N TYR A 71 13.47 -8.77 -11.23
CA TYR A 71 12.55 -9.23 -12.27
C TYR A 71 11.11 -9.24 -11.77
N THR A 72 10.87 -9.72 -10.55
CA THR A 72 9.55 -9.68 -9.92
C THR A 72 9.09 -8.24 -9.69
N SER A 73 9.99 -7.33 -9.31
CA SER A 73 9.69 -5.91 -9.19
C SER A 73 9.33 -5.26 -10.53
N ALA A 74 10.08 -5.55 -11.60
CA ALA A 74 9.79 -5.00 -12.93
C ALA A 74 8.45 -5.51 -13.47
N LEU A 75 8.17 -6.82 -13.30
CA LEU A 75 6.88 -7.41 -13.66
C LEU A 75 5.73 -6.80 -12.85
N SER A 76 5.93 -6.57 -11.56
CA SER A 76 4.96 -5.91 -10.69
C SER A 76 4.60 -4.50 -11.22
N VAL A 77 5.58 -3.68 -11.59
CA VAL A 77 5.33 -2.35 -12.17
C VAL A 77 4.57 -2.46 -13.50
N ALA A 78 4.91 -3.42 -14.35
CA ALA A 78 4.20 -3.65 -15.61
C ALA A 78 2.72 -4.01 -15.37
N LEU A 79 2.42 -4.86 -14.39
CA LEU A 79 1.04 -5.22 -14.01
C LEU A 79 0.26 -4.00 -13.50
N ALA A 80 0.88 -3.11 -12.73
CA ALA A 80 0.23 -1.86 -12.31
C ALA A 80 -0.10 -0.96 -13.52
N VAL A 81 0.79 -0.89 -14.52
CA VAL A 81 0.50 -0.15 -15.76
C VAL A 81 -0.65 -0.79 -16.55
N VAL A 82 -0.70 -2.13 -16.62
CA VAL A 82 -1.82 -2.85 -17.26
C VAL A 82 -3.14 -2.50 -16.56
N PHE A 83 -3.18 -2.49 -15.23
CA PHE A 83 -4.34 -2.06 -14.46
C PHE A 83 -4.81 -0.64 -14.85
N VAL A 84 -3.88 0.32 -14.96
CA VAL A 84 -4.20 1.70 -15.39
C VAL A 84 -4.76 1.72 -16.81
N VAL A 85 -4.11 1.03 -17.76
CA VAL A 85 -4.52 1.02 -19.17
C VAL A 85 -5.92 0.44 -19.35
N ILE A 86 -6.24 -0.67 -18.66
CA ILE A 86 -7.55 -1.29 -18.73
C ILE A 86 -8.61 -0.37 -18.11
N THR A 87 -8.36 0.14 -16.89
CA THR A 87 -9.29 1.05 -16.21
C THR A 87 -9.55 2.31 -17.03
N ALA A 88 -8.50 2.90 -17.61
CA ALA A 88 -8.61 4.05 -18.51
C ALA A 88 -9.42 3.72 -19.76
N GLY A 89 -9.15 2.58 -20.40
CA GLY A 89 -9.88 2.12 -21.58
C GLY A 89 -11.38 1.97 -21.32
N ILE A 90 -11.74 1.32 -20.20
CA ILE A 90 -13.14 1.16 -19.78
C ILE A 90 -13.79 2.52 -19.52
N ALA A 91 -13.14 3.39 -18.74
CA ALA A 91 -13.65 4.72 -18.41
C ALA A 91 -13.90 5.55 -19.67
N ILE A 92 -12.95 5.54 -20.62
CA ILE A 92 -13.05 6.26 -21.88
C ILE A 92 -14.20 5.71 -22.75
N ILE A 93 -14.32 4.39 -22.89
CA ILE A 93 -15.41 3.77 -23.66
C ILE A 93 -16.78 4.15 -23.08
N LYS A 94 -16.93 4.09 -21.75
CA LYS A 94 -18.19 4.48 -21.10
C LYS A 94 -18.50 5.96 -21.25
N LEU A 95 -17.49 6.82 -21.18
CA LEU A 95 -17.64 8.26 -21.39
C LEU A 95 -18.11 8.56 -22.82
N PHE A 96 -17.52 7.90 -23.83
CA PHE A 96 -17.94 8.06 -25.23
C PHE A 96 -19.35 7.53 -25.49
N ASN A 97 -19.74 6.44 -24.84
CA ASN A 97 -21.08 5.87 -24.96
C ASN A 97 -22.13 6.64 -24.15
N GLY A 98 -21.74 7.64 -23.36
CA GLY A 98 -22.64 8.42 -22.51
C GLY A 98 -23.28 7.61 -21.38
N THR A 99 -22.71 6.45 -21.02
CA THR A 99 -23.27 5.55 -20.00
C THR A 99 -22.86 5.94 -18.58
N VAL A 100 -21.88 6.84 -18.44
CA VAL A 100 -21.42 7.37 -17.15
C VAL A 100 -21.57 8.89 -17.17
N ALA A 101 -22.25 9.43 -16.16
CA ALA A 101 -22.31 10.87 -15.94
C ALA A 101 -20.93 11.35 -15.46
N MET A 102 -20.48 12.52 -15.94
CA MET A 102 -19.23 13.12 -15.49
C MET A 102 -19.29 13.30 -13.96
N PRO A 103 -18.39 12.69 -13.17
CA PRO A 103 -18.42 12.81 -11.73
C PRO A 103 -18.00 14.21 -11.28
N LYS A 104 -18.33 14.57 -10.04
CA LYS A 104 -17.98 15.87 -9.47
C LYS A 104 -16.47 15.95 -9.26
N LEU A 105 -15.77 16.73 -10.09
CA LEU A 105 -14.32 16.91 -10.00
C LEU A 105 -13.87 17.71 -8.75
N PHE A 106 -14.79 18.45 -8.14
CA PHE A 106 -14.53 19.25 -6.95
C PHE A 106 -15.41 18.78 -5.79
N PRO A 107 -14.86 18.69 -4.56
CA PRO A 107 -15.62 18.30 -3.39
C PRO A 107 -16.68 19.35 -3.06
N GLU A 108 -17.88 18.90 -2.64
CA GLU A 108 -18.91 19.77 -2.08
C GLU A 108 -18.55 20.12 -0.63
N LEU A 109 -18.23 21.40 -0.41
CA LEU A 109 -17.79 21.91 0.90
C LEU A 109 -19.00 22.36 1.72
N ASP A 110 -19.79 21.41 2.18
CA ASP A 110 -20.96 21.65 3.03
C ASP A 110 -20.53 21.83 4.51
N GLY A 111 -19.76 22.89 4.77
CA GLY A 111 -19.32 23.30 6.11
C GLY A 111 -17.93 22.78 6.53
N LEU A 112 -17.55 23.11 7.77
CA LEU A 112 -16.20 22.81 8.30
C LEU A 112 -15.90 21.30 8.39
N ASN A 113 -16.92 20.46 8.61
CA ASN A 113 -16.74 19.01 8.73
C ASN A 113 -16.25 18.37 7.41
N SER A 114 -16.74 18.83 6.25
CA SER A 114 -16.26 18.35 4.94
C SER A 114 -14.81 18.73 4.68
N ILE A 115 -14.36 19.88 5.20
CA ILE A 115 -12.95 20.30 5.14
C ILE A 115 -12.07 19.39 6.00
N TRP A 116 -12.53 19.02 7.20
CA TRP A 116 -11.78 18.09 8.06
C TRP A 116 -11.70 16.67 7.47
N ASN A 117 -12.72 16.23 6.75
CA ASN A 117 -12.69 14.94 6.05
C ASN A 117 -11.63 14.89 4.95
N LEU A 118 -11.30 16.00 4.29
CA LEU A 118 -10.19 16.02 3.32
C LEU A 118 -8.84 15.64 3.94
N PHE A 119 -8.65 15.88 5.24
CA PHE A 119 -7.41 15.53 5.94
C PHE A 119 -7.25 14.03 6.19
N THR A 120 -8.31 13.21 6.08
CA THR A 120 -8.20 11.74 6.20
C THR A 120 -7.44 11.12 5.02
N ALA A 121 -7.34 11.83 3.89
CA ALA A 121 -6.51 11.43 2.76
C ALA A 121 -5.01 11.60 3.00
N VAL A 122 -4.60 12.48 3.94
CA VAL A 122 -3.18 12.78 4.17
C VAL A 122 -2.41 11.55 4.66
N PRO A 123 -2.85 10.79 5.68
CA PRO A 123 -2.20 9.53 6.07
C PRO A 123 -2.05 8.54 4.92
N VAL A 124 -3.06 8.42 4.06
CA VAL A 124 -3.04 7.52 2.90
C VAL A 124 -1.97 7.97 1.90
N LEU A 125 -1.91 9.26 1.56
CA LEU A 125 -0.88 9.82 0.67
C LEU A 125 0.53 9.68 1.25
N VAL A 126 0.71 9.98 2.53
CA VAL A 126 2.01 9.82 3.22
C VAL A 126 2.45 8.36 3.19
N THR A 127 1.52 7.42 3.40
CA THR A 127 1.82 5.99 3.31
C THR A 127 2.14 5.56 1.88
N ALA A 128 1.42 6.08 0.88
CA ALA A 128 1.66 5.75 -0.53
C ALA A 128 3.07 6.15 -0.98
N TYR A 129 3.58 7.30 -0.51
CA TYR A 129 4.92 7.78 -0.87
C TYR A 129 6.04 7.28 0.04
N ILE A 130 5.78 6.39 1.00
CA ILE A 130 6.83 5.90 1.90
C ILE A 130 7.68 4.79 1.26
N CYS A 131 8.89 5.15 0.83
CA CYS A 131 9.89 4.20 0.34
C CYS A 131 11.21 4.23 1.13
N HIS A 132 11.31 5.12 2.12
CA HIS A 132 12.54 5.43 2.88
C HIS A 132 13.24 4.20 3.49
N TYR A 133 12.47 3.18 3.92
CA TYR A 133 13.01 1.97 4.53
C TYR A 133 13.77 1.07 3.54
N ASN A 134 13.60 1.26 2.23
CA ASN A 134 14.32 0.52 1.18
C ASN A 134 15.53 1.26 0.61
N VAL A 135 15.63 2.59 0.82
CA VAL A 135 16.63 3.45 0.16
C VAL A 135 18.05 2.96 0.43
N HIS A 136 18.39 2.60 1.67
CA HIS A 136 19.72 2.11 2.02
C HIS A 136 20.04 0.73 1.41
N SER A 137 19.05 -0.16 1.34
CA SER A 137 19.22 -1.48 0.73
C SER A 137 19.47 -1.35 -0.78
N ILE A 138 18.76 -0.44 -1.44
CA ILE A 138 18.95 -0.13 -2.87
C ILE A 138 20.33 0.50 -3.11
N ASP A 139 20.72 1.46 -2.28
CA ASP A 139 22.02 2.12 -2.35
C ASP A 139 23.21 1.16 -2.16
N ASN A 140 23.03 0.11 -1.36
CA ASN A 140 24.07 -0.91 -1.16
C ASN A 140 24.17 -1.93 -2.31
N GLU A 141 23.15 -2.07 -3.16
CA GLU A 141 23.15 -2.97 -4.33
C GLU A 141 23.43 -2.24 -5.65
N LEU A 142 23.55 -0.90 -5.61
CA LEU A 142 23.90 -0.09 -6.78
C LEU A 142 25.37 -0.23 -7.15
N GLU A 143 25.64 -0.44 -8.43
CA GLU A 143 27.01 -0.44 -8.97
C GLU A 143 27.64 0.96 -8.86
N ASP A 144 26.88 2.01 -9.22
CA ASP A 144 27.26 3.42 -9.03
C ASP A 144 26.29 4.11 -8.05
N ARG A 145 26.77 4.35 -6.83
CA ARG A 145 26.00 5.01 -5.76
C ARG A 145 25.68 6.48 -6.07
N THR A 146 26.40 7.13 -6.98
CA THR A 146 26.10 8.52 -7.36
C THR A 146 24.75 8.64 -8.09
N GLN A 147 24.25 7.53 -8.64
CA GLN A 147 22.96 7.44 -9.33
C GLN A 147 21.75 7.33 -8.39
N ILE A 148 21.93 7.22 -7.07
CA ILE A 148 20.80 7.04 -6.15
C ILE A 148 19.77 8.19 -6.25
N LYS A 149 20.24 9.44 -6.39
CA LYS A 149 19.36 10.62 -6.52
C LYS A 149 18.51 10.59 -7.80
N PRO A 150 19.07 10.45 -9.01
CA PRO A 150 18.26 10.36 -10.22
C PRO A 150 17.33 9.14 -10.23
N ILE A 151 17.78 7.99 -9.70
CA ILE A 151 16.94 6.78 -9.60
C ILE A 151 15.71 7.03 -8.72
N VAL A 152 15.90 7.61 -7.54
CA VAL A 152 14.78 7.95 -6.63
C VAL A 152 13.85 8.96 -7.29
N ARG A 153 14.38 10.00 -7.95
CA ARG A 153 13.55 11.02 -8.62
C ARG A 153 12.70 10.45 -9.75
N THR A 154 13.30 9.62 -10.62
CA THR A 154 12.57 8.97 -11.72
C THR A 154 11.53 7.99 -11.18
N SER A 155 11.86 7.23 -10.13
CA SER A 155 10.92 6.30 -9.49
C SER A 155 9.72 7.03 -8.88
N LEU A 156 9.96 8.15 -8.18
CA LEU A 156 8.89 8.98 -7.62
C LEU A 156 7.99 9.58 -8.71
N PHE A 157 8.58 10.03 -9.82
CA PHE A 157 7.81 10.56 -10.96
C PHE A 157 6.93 9.48 -11.59
N LEU A 158 7.49 8.28 -11.85
CA LEU A 158 6.75 7.13 -12.36
C LEU A 158 5.59 6.74 -11.41
N CYS A 159 5.89 6.63 -10.11
CA CYS A 159 4.93 6.27 -9.08
C CYS A 159 3.78 7.30 -8.99
N SER A 160 4.11 8.59 -8.98
CA SER A 160 3.13 9.68 -8.95
C SER A 160 2.21 9.62 -10.18
N SER A 161 2.78 9.32 -11.36
CA SER A 161 2.04 9.23 -12.61
C SER A 161 1.03 8.08 -12.58
N VAL A 162 1.44 6.91 -12.08
CA VAL A 162 0.56 5.74 -11.91
C VAL A 162 -0.54 6.03 -10.89
N TYR A 163 -0.23 6.64 -9.74
CA TYR A 163 -1.22 7.00 -8.71
C TYR A 163 -2.25 8.00 -9.21
N ILE A 164 -1.81 9.08 -9.87
CA ILE A 164 -2.71 10.09 -10.42
C ILE A 164 -3.59 9.47 -11.51
N ALA A 165 -3.02 8.72 -12.46
CA ALA A 165 -3.78 8.08 -13.53
C ALA A 165 -4.80 7.07 -12.98
N THR A 166 -4.39 6.22 -12.04
CA THR A 166 -5.27 5.27 -11.35
C THR A 166 -6.43 5.99 -10.70
N SER A 167 -6.15 6.98 -9.85
CA SER A 167 -7.17 7.69 -9.08
C SER A 167 -8.14 8.43 -10.01
N PHE A 168 -7.62 9.07 -11.05
CA PHE A 168 -8.41 9.80 -12.02
C PHE A 168 -9.34 8.88 -12.83
N PHE A 169 -8.81 7.82 -13.44
CA PHE A 169 -9.62 6.94 -14.29
C PHE A 169 -10.58 6.06 -13.48
N ALA A 170 -10.19 5.62 -12.28
CA ALA A 170 -11.10 4.92 -11.37
C ALA A 170 -12.26 5.82 -10.95
N TYR A 171 -11.98 7.06 -10.56
CA TYR A 171 -13.03 7.99 -10.17
C TYR A 171 -13.91 8.39 -11.36
N LEU A 172 -13.36 8.50 -12.57
CA LEU A 172 -14.17 8.65 -13.79
C LEU A 172 -15.08 7.45 -14.06
N LEU A 173 -14.64 6.23 -13.70
CA LEU A 173 -15.38 5.00 -13.95
C LEU A 173 -16.53 4.77 -12.95
N PHE A 174 -16.30 5.06 -11.67
CA PHE A 174 -17.24 4.74 -10.57
C PHE A 174 -17.88 5.98 -9.93
N GLY A 175 -17.29 7.16 -10.09
CA GLY A 175 -17.78 8.41 -9.52
C GLY A 175 -17.95 8.34 -8.00
N GLU A 176 -19.08 8.85 -7.51
CA GLU A 176 -19.45 8.83 -6.08
C GLU A 176 -19.63 7.40 -5.52
N GLY A 177 -19.74 6.38 -6.39
CA GLY A 177 -19.82 4.98 -5.98
C GLY A 177 -18.46 4.31 -5.74
N THR A 178 -17.36 5.06 -5.77
CA THR A 178 -16.01 4.53 -5.50
C THR A 178 -15.92 4.03 -4.06
N LEU A 179 -15.53 2.77 -3.88
CA LEU A 179 -15.33 2.15 -2.57
C LEU A 179 -13.90 2.42 -2.05
N ASP A 180 -13.69 2.23 -0.74
CA ASP A 180 -12.37 2.35 -0.10
C ASP A 180 -11.33 1.41 -0.76
N ASP A 181 -11.76 0.22 -1.17
CA ASP A 181 -11.03 -0.65 -2.09
C ASP A 181 -11.71 -0.62 -3.46
N VAL A 182 -11.09 0.10 -4.41
CA VAL A 182 -11.58 0.23 -5.78
C VAL A 182 -11.68 -1.12 -6.49
N LEU A 183 -10.93 -2.15 -6.08
CA LEU A 183 -11.02 -3.48 -6.70
C LEU A 183 -12.35 -4.17 -6.38
N ALA A 184 -12.97 -3.83 -5.24
CA ALA A 184 -14.30 -4.30 -4.91
C ALA A 184 -15.36 -3.73 -5.86
N ASN A 185 -15.13 -2.58 -6.50
CA ASN A 185 -16.03 -2.06 -7.54
C ASN A 185 -16.01 -2.89 -8.84
N PHE A 186 -14.99 -3.71 -9.07
CA PHE A 186 -14.87 -4.62 -10.22
C PHE A 186 -15.49 -6.00 -9.93
N ASP A 187 -16.54 -6.06 -9.12
CA ASP A 187 -17.30 -7.29 -8.84
C ASP A 187 -18.66 -7.34 -9.55
N ALA A 188 -19.02 -6.26 -10.26
CA ALA A 188 -20.31 -6.07 -10.90
C ALA A 188 -20.15 -5.75 -12.39
N ASN A 189 -21.22 -5.99 -13.15
CA ASN A 189 -21.24 -5.73 -14.59
C ASN A 189 -21.06 -4.23 -14.88
N LEU A 190 -19.95 -3.90 -15.55
CA LEU A 190 -19.61 -2.55 -15.97
C LEU A 190 -20.50 -2.03 -17.11
N GLY A 191 -21.34 -2.85 -17.74
CA GLY A 191 -22.19 -2.41 -18.86
C GLY A 191 -21.40 -2.22 -20.16
N ILE A 192 -20.26 -2.91 -20.29
CA ILE A 192 -19.48 -3.02 -21.53
C ILE A 192 -19.42 -4.47 -22.01
N PRO A 193 -19.21 -4.73 -23.31
CA PRO A 193 -18.94 -6.08 -23.80
C PRO A 193 -17.73 -6.68 -23.07
N PHE A 194 -17.82 -7.96 -22.73
CA PHE A 194 -16.77 -8.70 -22.00
C PHE A 194 -16.43 -8.11 -20.61
N SER A 195 -17.36 -7.41 -19.94
CA SER A 195 -17.14 -6.85 -18.58
C SER A 195 -16.45 -7.84 -17.65
N SER A 196 -17.02 -9.04 -17.49
CA SER A 196 -16.48 -10.05 -16.55
C SER A 196 -15.03 -10.42 -16.84
N VAL A 197 -14.62 -10.44 -18.11
CA VAL A 197 -13.23 -10.73 -18.49
C VAL A 197 -12.31 -9.58 -18.09
N PHE A 198 -12.74 -8.33 -18.31
CA PHE A 198 -11.95 -7.17 -17.89
C PHE A 198 -11.87 -7.05 -16.37
N ASP A 199 -12.97 -7.31 -15.68
CA ASP A 199 -13.06 -7.36 -14.21
C ASP A 199 -12.06 -8.39 -13.65
N ASP A 200 -12.08 -9.61 -14.18
CA ASP A 200 -11.14 -10.67 -13.80
C ASP A 200 -9.68 -10.30 -14.11
N ILE A 201 -9.38 -9.75 -15.29
CA ILE A 201 -8.02 -9.34 -15.64
C ILE A 201 -7.51 -8.25 -14.69
N VAL A 202 -8.32 -7.24 -14.39
CA VAL A 202 -7.99 -6.15 -13.47
C VAL A 202 -7.68 -6.71 -12.08
N ARG A 203 -8.56 -7.57 -11.55
CA ARG A 203 -8.42 -8.12 -10.20
C ARG A 203 -7.26 -9.12 -10.09
N VAL A 204 -7.10 -10.04 -11.05
CA VAL A 204 -5.99 -11.00 -11.08
C VAL A 204 -4.65 -10.28 -11.27
N SER A 205 -4.57 -9.31 -12.19
CA SER A 205 -3.33 -8.55 -12.44
C SER A 205 -2.90 -7.76 -11.20
N TYR A 206 -3.85 -7.16 -10.48
CA TYR A 206 -3.56 -6.44 -9.24
C TYR A 206 -3.17 -7.39 -8.09
N ALA A 207 -3.88 -8.52 -7.92
CA ALA A 207 -3.48 -9.54 -6.93
C ALA A 207 -2.05 -10.03 -7.20
N ALA A 208 -1.70 -10.32 -8.46
CA ALA A 208 -0.36 -10.68 -8.86
C ALA A 208 0.65 -9.54 -8.62
N HIS A 209 0.30 -8.29 -8.94
CA HIS A 209 1.13 -7.11 -8.64
C HIS A 209 1.51 -7.06 -7.15
N VAL A 210 0.53 -7.17 -6.26
CA VAL A 210 0.68 -7.12 -4.81
C VAL A 210 1.50 -8.29 -4.28
N MET A 211 1.25 -9.50 -4.81
CA MET A 211 2.03 -10.69 -4.46
C MET A 211 3.52 -10.54 -4.81
N LEU A 212 3.84 -9.82 -5.89
CA LEU A 212 5.22 -9.56 -6.32
C LEU A 212 5.88 -8.39 -5.58
N VAL A 213 5.10 -7.46 -5.01
CA VAL A 213 5.60 -6.39 -4.11
C VAL A 213 5.95 -6.93 -2.73
N PHE A 214 5.15 -7.86 -2.21
CA PHE A 214 5.29 -8.43 -0.85
C PHE A 214 6.74 -8.80 -0.48
N PRO A 215 7.51 -9.54 -1.29
CA PRO A 215 8.85 -9.99 -0.90
C PRO A 215 9.85 -8.84 -0.73
N ILE A 216 9.69 -7.75 -1.47
CA ILE A 216 10.55 -6.57 -1.39
C ILE A 216 10.34 -5.87 -0.04
N VAL A 217 9.09 -5.71 0.36
CA VAL A 217 8.73 -5.10 1.65
C VAL A 217 9.12 -6.03 2.81
N PHE A 218 8.87 -7.33 2.66
CA PHE A 218 9.27 -8.35 3.63
C PHE A 218 10.78 -8.41 3.83
N PHE A 219 11.56 -8.26 2.76
CA PHE A 219 13.02 -8.23 2.85
C PHE A 219 13.51 -7.12 3.79
N ALA A 220 12.96 -5.91 3.66
CA ALA A 220 13.29 -4.81 4.55
C ALA A 220 12.79 -5.03 5.98
N LEU A 221 11.59 -5.62 6.17
CA LEU A 221 11.10 -5.96 7.50
C LEU A 221 12.06 -6.92 8.21
N ARG A 222 12.48 -7.97 7.51
CA ARG A 222 13.40 -8.98 8.02
C ARG A 222 14.74 -8.36 8.41
N LEU A 223 15.35 -7.53 7.56
CA LEU A 223 16.61 -6.87 7.89
C LEU A 223 16.49 -5.93 9.09
N ASN A 224 15.39 -5.18 9.19
CA ASN A 224 15.15 -4.30 10.34
C ASN A 224 14.96 -5.10 11.64
N LEU A 225 14.25 -6.23 11.59
CA LEU A 225 14.06 -7.10 12.77
C LEU A 225 15.36 -7.78 13.17
N ASP A 226 16.13 -8.26 12.19
CA ASP A 226 17.43 -8.88 12.36
C ASP A 226 18.42 -7.95 13.08
N GLY A 227 18.51 -6.70 12.60
CA GLY A 227 19.37 -5.67 13.19
C GLY A 227 18.92 -5.21 14.58
N LEU A 228 17.61 -5.22 14.86
CA LEU A 228 17.09 -4.91 16.19
C LEU A 228 17.42 -6.02 17.20
N LEU A 229 17.20 -7.28 16.83
CA LEU A 229 17.35 -8.42 17.73
C LEU A 229 18.80 -8.86 17.92
N PHE A 230 19.63 -8.74 16.88
CA PHE A 230 21.05 -9.14 16.97
C PHE A 230 21.98 -8.13 16.27
N PRO A 231 22.18 -6.93 16.87
CA PRO A 231 22.95 -5.85 16.27
C PRO A 231 24.43 -6.18 16.04
N THR A 232 25.00 -7.11 16.80
CA THR A 232 26.42 -7.50 16.73
C THR A 232 26.68 -8.73 15.88
N SER A 233 25.63 -9.36 15.35
CA SER A 233 25.74 -10.60 14.60
C SER A 233 26.15 -10.36 13.14
N ARG A 234 26.68 -11.40 12.50
CA ARG A 234 26.98 -11.36 11.06
C ARG A 234 25.70 -11.15 10.26
N HIS A 235 25.83 -10.58 9.07
CA HIS A 235 24.72 -10.33 8.16
C HIS A 235 23.82 -11.58 7.96
N ILE A 236 22.50 -11.41 8.06
CA ILE A 236 21.51 -12.50 8.09
C ILE A 236 21.67 -13.51 6.95
N SER A 237 22.10 -13.07 5.76
CA SER A 237 22.27 -13.93 4.59
C SER A 237 23.30 -15.05 4.79
N ARG A 238 24.22 -14.91 5.76
CA ARG A 238 25.26 -15.91 6.09
C ARG A 238 24.82 -16.94 7.14
N ASP A 239 23.76 -16.68 7.89
CA ASP A 239 23.24 -17.61 8.91
C ASP A 239 21.88 -18.17 8.47
N ASN A 240 21.90 -19.37 7.88
CA ASN A 240 20.70 -20.01 7.35
C ASN A 240 19.66 -20.32 8.43
N LYS A 241 20.09 -20.66 9.65
CA LYS A 241 19.17 -21.03 10.73
C LYS A 241 18.43 -19.79 11.21
N ARG A 242 19.19 -18.72 11.51
CA ARG A 242 18.61 -17.43 11.90
C ARG A 242 17.71 -16.86 10.81
N PHE A 243 18.16 -16.91 9.56
CA PHE A 243 17.38 -16.50 8.40
C PHE A 243 16.03 -17.24 8.32
N ALA A 244 16.05 -18.57 8.45
CA ALA A 244 14.84 -19.38 8.39
C ALA A 244 13.90 -19.10 9.57
N ILE A 245 14.42 -19.05 10.79
CA ILE A 245 13.63 -18.79 12.00
C ILE A 245 12.93 -17.43 11.92
N ILE A 246 13.67 -16.36 11.57
CA ILE A 246 13.09 -15.02 11.45
C ILE A 246 12.07 -14.96 10.31
N THR A 247 12.36 -15.60 9.18
CA THR A 247 11.45 -15.59 8.02
C THR A 247 10.13 -16.32 8.34
N VAL A 248 10.21 -17.52 8.93
CA VAL A 248 9.03 -18.32 9.28
C VAL A 248 8.23 -17.64 10.39
N SER A 249 8.88 -17.08 11.41
CA SER A 249 8.17 -16.39 12.50
C SER A 249 7.48 -15.11 12.01
N LEU A 250 8.13 -14.32 11.15
CA LEU A 250 7.52 -13.14 10.54
C LEU A 250 6.31 -13.51 9.67
N LEU A 251 6.45 -14.52 8.78
CA LEU A 251 5.33 -14.97 7.95
C LEU A 251 4.15 -15.46 8.80
N ALA A 252 4.41 -16.19 9.88
CA ALA A 252 3.36 -16.66 10.78
C ALA A 252 2.64 -15.49 11.48
N VAL A 253 3.38 -14.50 11.98
CA VAL A 253 2.79 -13.30 12.61
C VAL A 253 1.98 -12.48 11.61
N ILE A 254 2.50 -12.29 10.40
CA ILE A 254 1.80 -11.57 9.32
C ILE A 254 0.49 -12.27 8.97
N TYR A 255 0.54 -13.58 8.72
CA TYR A 255 -0.64 -14.39 8.40
C TYR A 255 -1.71 -14.31 9.49
N LEU A 256 -1.32 -14.49 10.75
CA LEU A 256 -2.25 -14.40 11.88
C LEU A 256 -2.88 -13.01 11.98
N ALA A 257 -2.10 -11.96 11.83
CA ALA A 257 -2.61 -10.60 11.88
C ALA A 257 -3.51 -10.25 10.67
N ALA A 258 -3.23 -10.77 9.48
CA ALA A 258 -4.07 -10.58 8.29
C ALA A 258 -5.45 -11.27 8.40
N ILE A 259 -5.56 -12.33 9.21
CA ILE A 259 -6.87 -12.94 9.54
C ILE A 259 -7.63 -12.07 10.56
N LEU A 260 -6.93 -11.42 11.48
CA LEU A 260 -7.54 -10.64 12.56
C LEU A 260 -7.96 -9.22 12.14
N ILE A 261 -7.32 -8.64 11.12
CA ILE A 261 -7.58 -7.27 10.65
C ILE A 261 -8.42 -7.35 9.36
N PRO A 262 -9.74 -7.10 9.42
CA PRO A 262 -10.61 -7.25 8.27
C PRO A 262 -10.50 -6.09 7.28
N SER A 263 -10.14 -4.88 7.73
CA SER A 263 -10.21 -3.63 6.95
C SER A 263 -8.84 -3.08 6.54
N ILE A 264 -8.68 -2.83 5.23
CA ILE A 264 -7.48 -2.21 4.64
C ILE A 264 -7.37 -0.74 5.06
N TRP A 265 -8.49 -0.03 5.08
CA TRP A 265 -8.56 1.40 5.34
C TRP A 265 -8.04 1.77 6.73
N ASP A 266 -8.48 1.05 7.77
CA ASP A 266 -8.05 1.29 9.16
C ASP A 266 -6.53 1.09 9.31
N ALA A 267 -5.98 0.11 8.59
CA ALA A 267 -4.55 -0.14 8.59
C ALA A 267 -3.77 1.00 7.91
N PHE A 268 -4.25 1.57 6.80
CA PHE A 268 -3.61 2.72 6.14
C PHE A 268 -3.65 3.98 7.00
N GLN A 269 -4.80 4.30 7.60
CA GLN A 269 -4.96 5.47 8.45
C GLN A 269 -3.97 5.45 9.61
N PHE A 270 -3.90 4.32 10.31
CA PHE A 270 -3.01 4.19 11.46
C PHE A 270 -1.53 4.09 11.08
N THR A 271 -1.20 3.51 9.92
CA THR A 271 0.19 3.46 9.42
C THR A 271 0.69 4.85 9.02
N GLY A 272 -0.13 5.56 8.24
CA GLY A 272 0.17 6.89 7.74
C GLY A 272 0.34 7.89 8.85
N ALA A 273 -0.59 7.90 9.79
CA ALA A 273 -0.63 8.91 10.84
C ALA A 273 0.43 8.73 11.93
N THR A 274 1.12 7.59 11.99
CA THR A 274 2.11 7.32 13.04
C THR A 274 3.52 7.24 12.48
N ALA A 275 3.95 6.03 12.14
CA ALA A 275 5.34 5.80 11.82
C ALA A 275 5.71 6.32 10.42
N ALA A 276 4.76 6.49 9.48
CA ALA A 276 5.10 7.02 8.17
C ALA A 276 5.53 8.49 8.24
N VAL A 277 4.82 9.29 9.04
CA VAL A 277 5.22 10.67 9.32
C VAL A 277 6.54 10.77 10.09
N LEU A 278 6.76 9.86 11.06
CA LEU A 278 8.03 9.84 11.80
C LEU A 278 9.23 9.64 10.86
N ILE A 279 9.16 8.65 9.97
CA ILE A 279 10.26 8.33 9.07
C ILE A 279 10.38 9.34 7.92
N GLY A 280 9.25 9.78 7.35
CA GLY A 280 9.25 10.66 6.17
C GLY A 280 9.52 12.12 6.47
N PHE A 281 9.14 12.61 7.66
CA PHE A 281 9.18 14.05 7.96
C PHE A 281 9.97 14.36 9.24
N ILE A 282 9.63 13.73 10.36
CA ILE A 282 10.16 14.13 11.67
C ILE A 282 11.62 13.74 11.84
N PHE A 283 12.00 12.48 11.61
CA PHE A 283 13.39 12.04 11.78
C PHE A 283 14.38 12.74 10.85
N PRO A 284 14.12 12.88 9.52
CA PRO A 284 14.99 13.65 8.65
C PRO A 284 15.17 15.09 9.11
N ALA A 285 14.08 15.76 9.53
CA ALA A 285 14.14 17.11 10.06
C ALA A 285 14.96 17.21 11.36
N MET A 286 14.80 16.25 12.28
CA MET A 286 15.60 16.21 13.52
C MET A 286 17.10 16.02 13.25
N VAL A 287 17.47 15.23 12.24
CA VAL A 287 18.88 15.06 11.83
C VAL A 287 19.47 16.39 11.35
N ILE A 288 18.71 17.16 10.55
CA ILE A 288 19.12 18.50 10.08
C ILE A 288 19.23 19.49 11.25
N LEU A 289 18.36 19.41 12.26
CA LEU A 289 18.40 20.32 13.41
C LEU A 289 19.54 20.01 14.39
N ARG A 290 19.87 18.73 14.57
CA ARG A 290 20.98 18.29 15.43
C ARG A 290 22.36 18.61 14.83
N ASP A 291 22.42 18.84 13.51
CA ASP A 291 23.60 19.13 12.68
C ASP A 291 24.90 19.32 13.47
N SER A 292 25.55 18.20 13.79
CA SER A 292 26.74 18.19 14.64
C SER A 292 28.00 18.63 13.89
N TYR A 293 27.91 18.74 12.55
CA TYR A 293 29.03 19.09 11.67
C TYR A 293 28.90 20.51 11.06
N GLY A 294 27.82 21.24 11.37
CA GLY A 294 27.61 22.62 10.91
C GLY A 294 27.37 22.74 9.40
N ILE A 295 26.87 21.68 8.75
CA ILE A 295 26.66 21.62 7.30
C ILE A 295 25.35 22.32 6.91
N ALA A 296 24.35 22.34 7.80
CA ALA A 296 23.00 22.80 7.50
C ALA A 296 22.90 24.33 7.51
N SER A 297 22.35 24.90 6.43
CA SER A 297 22.11 26.33 6.32
C SER A 297 20.94 26.78 7.22
N LYS A 298 20.83 28.09 7.47
CA LYS A 298 19.68 28.67 8.18
C LYS A 298 18.34 28.33 7.49
N ARG A 299 18.33 28.25 6.15
CA ARG A 299 17.13 27.87 5.38
C ARG A 299 16.75 26.41 5.64
N ASP A 300 17.73 25.51 5.67
CA ASP A 300 17.48 24.09 5.94
C ASP A 300 16.90 23.87 7.34
N LYS A 301 17.39 24.62 8.33
CA LYS A 301 16.84 24.59 9.69
C LYS A 301 15.40 25.11 9.75
N ILE A 302 15.08 26.19 9.04
CA ILE A 302 13.70 26.71 8.95
C ILE A 302 12.78 25.70 8.26
N LEU A 303 13.24 25.07 7.18
CA LEU A 303 12.48 24.02 6.48
C LEU A 303 12.25 22.81 7.39
N ALA A 304 13.27 22.36 8.13
CA ALA A 304 13.15 21.26 9.07
C ALA A 304 12.12 21.54 10.19
N VAL A 305 12.15 22.73 10.79
CA VAL A 305 11.13 23.12 11.79
C VAL A 305 9.74 23.13 11.16
N THR A 306 9.60 23.74 9.99
CA THR A 306 8.31 23.78 9.27
C THR A 306 7.78 22.38 8.97
N MET A 307 8.64 21.45 8.53
CA MET A 307 8.28 20.06 8.29
C MET A 307 7.76 19.36 9.55
N ILE A 308 8.41 19.55 10.70
CA ILE A 308 7.97 18.95 11.97
C ILE A 308 6.61 19.53 12.37
N VAL A 309 6.43 20.84 12.29
CA VAL A 309 5.16 21.49 12.66
C VAL A 309 4.01 21.00 11.78
N LEU A 310 4.19 20.98 10.46
CA LEU A 310 3.18 20.49 9.53
C LEU A 310 2.85 19.00 9.75
N ALA A 311 3.89 18.18 9.97
CA ALA A 311 3.74 16.77 10.28
C ALA A 311 2.89 16.53 11.54
N VAL A 312 3.19 17.23 12.64
CA VAL A 312 2.48 17.09 13.91
C VAL A 312 1.04 17.60 13.79
N LEU A 313 0.82 18.75 13.17
CA LEU A 313 -0.52 19.32 12.99
C LEU A 313 -1.40 18.43 12.12
N SER A 314 -0.90 18.03 10.94
CA SER A 314 -1.67 17.20 10.02
C SER A 314 -2.03 15.84 10.62
N ASN A 315 -1.11 15.22 11.36
CA ASN A 315 -1.41 13.95 12.04
C ASN A 315 -2.39 14.09 13.18
N SER A 316 -2.29 15.17 13.96
CA SER A 316 -3.23 15.42 15.06
C SER A 316 -4.66 15.56 14.52
N VAL A 317 -4.80 16.29 13.41
CA VAL A 317 -6.08 16.45 12.70
C VAL A 317 -6.57 15.12 12.13
N ALA A 318 -5.71 14.34 11.47
CA ALA A 318 -6.08 13.05 10.90
C ALA A 318 -6.52 12.05 11.98
N LEU A 319 -5.73 11.89 13.05
CA LEU A 319 -6.06 11.02 14.19
C LEU A 319 -7.37 11.43 14.86
N TYR A 320 -7.60 12.74 15.01
CA TYR A 320 -8.86 13.25 15.56
C TYR A 320 -10.05 12.92 14.66
N SER A 321 -9.94 13.17 13.36
CA SER A 321 -10.98 12.86 12.38
C SER A 321 -11.31 11.37 12.33
N ASP A 322 -10.27 10.53 12.35
CA ASP A 322 -10.41 9.07 12.33
C ASP A 322 -11.05 8.55 13.61
N ALA A 323 -10.61 9.04 14.77
CA ALA A 323 -11.22 8.69 16.06
C ALA A 323 -12.72 9.05 16.07
N MET A 324 -13.08 10.26 15.63
CA MET A 324 -14.47 10.70 15.55
C MET A 324 -15.31 9.84 14.60
N ASN A 325 -14.75 9.43 13.45
CA ASN A 325 -15.43 8.55 12.51
C ASN A 325 -15.66 7.14 13.05
N ILE A 326 -14.69 6.58 13.79
CA ILE A 326 -14.81 5.27 14.45
C ILE A 326 -15.89 5.31 15.54
N PHE A 327 -15.91 6.36 16.38
CA PHE A 327 -16.92 6.50 17.42
C PHE A 327 -18.33 6.63 16.83
N ARG A 328 -18.49 7.40 15.76
CA ARG A 328 -19.78 7.54 15.05
C ARG A 328 -20.26 6.23 14.43
N LYS A 329 -19.37 5.42 13.84
CA LYS A 329 -19.74 4.09 13.30
C LYS A 329 -20.27 3.15 14.40
N LYS A 330 -19.78 3.26 15.64
CA LYS A 330 -20.25 2.46 16.78
C LYS A 330 -21.59 2.91 17.36
N GLU A 331 -21.99 4.16 17.16
CA GLU A 331 -23.29 4.67 17.63
C GLU A 331 -24.45 4.33 16.68
N VAL A 332 -24.14 4.00 15.42
CA VAL A 332 -25.13 3.73 14.37
C VAL A 332 -25.34 2.22 14.13
N ALA A 333 -24.45 1.36 14.62
CA ALA A 333 -24.54 -0.10 14.57
C ALA A 333 -25.18 -0.68 15.84
#